data_AF-A0A010Z7N9-F1
#
_entry.id   AF-A0A010Z7N9-F1
#
_cell.length_a   1.000
_cell.length_b   1.000
_cell.length_c   1.000
_cell.angle_alpha   90.00
_cell.angle_beta   90.00
_cell.angle_gamma   90.00
#
_symmetry.space_group_name_H-M   'P 1'
#
loop_
_entity.id
_entity.type
_entity.pdbx_description
1 polymer ?
#
loop_
_entity_poly.entity_id
_entity_poly.type
_entity_poly.pdbx_seq_one_letter_code
_entity_poly.pdbx_strand_id
1 'polypeptide(L)'
;MMHEASSKERVVTMEKQIQALNEWLTSKVGQTLQIEKQESGDTDIVHFELREIGERSQDNPVDDYLERALLLHGSGSIVNGDGESVPLPGDTYEIVLNELEIGKQDDRQLSLKNDRADYTLSIDLPH
;
A
#
# COMPACT_ATOMS: atom_id res chain seq x y z
N MET A 1 -24.44 27.24 -3.23
CA MET A 1 -23.92 26.71 -1.94
C MET A 1 -23.90 25.17 -1.86
N MET A 2 -24.15 24.42 -2.96
CA MET A 2 -24.28 22.94 -2.90
C MET A 2 -23.06 22.15 -3.42
N HIS A 3 -21.97 22.80 -3.86
CA HIS A 3 -20.82 22.09 -4.45
C HIS A 3 -19.67 21.77 -3.47
N GLU A 4 -19.69 22.30 -2.24
CA GLU A 4 -18.53 22.21 -1.34
C GLU A 4 -18.62 21.04 -0.34
N ALA A 5 -19.82 20.50 -0.08
CA ALA A 5 -20.00 19.37 0.83
C ALA A 5 -19.46 18.04 0.26
N SER A 6 -19.58 17.83 -1.06
CA SER A 6 -19.20 16.58 -1.72
C SER A 6 -17.67 16.35 -1.75
N SER A 7 -16.87 17.39 -1.95
CA SER A 7 -15.39 17.22 -1.91
C SER A 7 -14.86 16.98 -0.49
N LYS A 8 -15.46 17.62 0.52
CA LYS A 8 -14.97 17.53 1.90
C LYS A 8 -15.26 16.15 2.52
N GLU A 9 -16.39 15.55 2.18
CA GLU A 9 -16.77 14.21 2.66
C GLU A 9 -15.91 13.10 2.03
N ARG A 10 -15.50 13.29 0.77
CA ARG A 10 -14.55 12.39 0.08
C ARG A 10 -13.15 12.45 0.68
N VAL A 11 -12.65 13.64 1.00
CA VAL A 11 -11.34 13.81 1.66
C VAL A 11 -11.33 13.16 3.04
N VAL A 12 -12.36 13.38 3.86
CA VAL A 12 -12.45 12.76 5.20
C VAL A 12 -12.55 11.23 5.12
N THR A 13 -13.21 10.69 4.09
CA THR A 13 -13.30 9.23 3.89
C THR A 13 -11.95 8.63 3.51
N MET A 14 -11.22 9.30 2.62
CA MET A 14 -9.87 8.90 2.21
C MET A 14 -8.88 8.95 3.37
N GLU A 15 -8.89 10.01 4.18
CA GLU A 15 -8.02 10.11 5.37
C GLU A 15 -8.26 8.96 6.36
N LYS A 16 -9.52 8.55 6.55
CA LYS A 16 -9.86 7.37 7.37
C LYS A 16 -9.33 6.07 6.78
N GLN A 17 -9.36 5.93 5.45
CA GLN A 17 -8.80 4.76 4.78
C GLN A 17 -7.28 4.71 4.94
N ILE A 18 -6.59 5.84 4.75
CA ILE A 18 -5.14 5.93 4.98
C ILE A 18 -4.79 5.58 6.42
N GLN A 19 -5.53 6.12 7.39
CA GLN A 19 -5.37 5.81 8.81
C GLN A 19 -5.52 4.31 9.07
N ALA A 20 -6.59 3.67 8.56
CA ALA A 20 -6.85 2.25 8.76
C ALA A 20 -5.77 1.36 8.13
N LEU A 21 -5.27 1.72 6.94
CA LEU A 21 -4.15 1.05 6.29
C LEU A 21 -2.88 1.15 7.17
N ASN A 22 -2.56 2.36 7.61
CA ASN A 22 -1.39 2.62 8.44
C ASN A 22 -1.45 1.85 9.78
N GLU A 23 -2.61 1.85 10.45
CA GLU A 23 -2.82 1.10 11.69
C GLU A 23 -2.66 -0.41 11.48
N TRP A 24 -3.23 -0.96 10.39
CA TRP A 24 -3.08 -2.37 10.08
C TRP A 24 -1.61 -2.74 9.82
N LEU A 25 -0.92 -1.98 8.97
CA LEU A 25 0.50 -2.20 8.68
C LEU A 25 1.35 -2.08 9.94
N THR A 26 1.08 -1.10 10.80
CA THR A 26 1.81 -0.88 12.06
C THR A 26 1.68 -2.10 12.97
N SER A 27 0.51 -2.73 13.02
CA SER A 27 0.28 -3.99 13.74
C SER A 27 1.07 -5.18 13.15
N LYS A 28 1.51 -5.08 11.90
CA LYS A 28 2.30 -6.12 11.21
C LYS A 28 3.80 -5.81 11.12
N VAL A 29 4.28 -4.73 11.73
CA VAL A 29 5.71 -4.44 11.82
C VAL A 29 6.44 -5.60 12.53
N GLY A 30 7.56 -6.02 11.95
CA GLY A 30 8.35 -7.18 12.37
C GLY A 30 7.86 -8.52 11.77
N GLN A 31 6.86 -8.51 10.90
CA GLN A 31 6.37 -9.71 10.20
C GLN A 31 6.67 -9.63 8.70
N THR A 32 6.70 -10.80 8.05
CA THR A 32 6.76 -10.90 6.60
C THR A 32 5.36 -10.78 6.03
N LEU A 33 5.19 -9.85 5.10
CA LEU A 33 3.97 -9.63 4.34
C LEU A 33 4.13 -10.20 2.95
N GLN A 34 3.11 -10.91 2.46
CA GLN A 34 2.92 -11.16 1.05
C GLN A 34 2.04 -10.03 0.49
N ILE A 35 2.60 -9.24 -0.42
CA ILE A 35 1.93 -8.15 -1.13
C ILE A 35 1.71 -8.62 -2.56
N GLU A 36 0.47 -8.95 -2.89
CA GLU A 36 0.05 -9.20 -4.26
C GLU A 36 -0.35 -7.87 -4.89
N LYS A 37 0.24 -7.52 -6.03
CA LYS A 37 -0.08 -6.33 -6.81
C LYS A 37 -0.61 -6.77 -8.16
N GLN A 38 -1.86 -6.43 -8.46
CA GLN A 38 -2.51 -6.76 -9.71
C GLN A 38 -2.71 -5.48 -10.54
N GLU A 39 -2.09 -5.48 -11.72
CA GLU A 39 -2.30 -4.49 -12.78
C GLU A 39 -3.00 -5.17 -13.96
N SER A 40 -3.46 -4.41 -14.96
CA SER A 40 -4.26 -4.91 -16.09
C SER A 40 -3.65 -6.15 -16.80
N GLY A 41 -3.95 -7.35 -16.30
CA GLY A 41 -3.47 -8.63 -16.79
C GLY A 41 -2.15 -9.13 -16.20
N ASP A 42 -1.54 -8.42 -15.25
CA ASP A 42 -0.26 -8.79 -14.63
C ASP A 42 -0.41 -8.89 -13.10
N THR A 43 0.27 -9.84 -12.47
CA THR A 43 0.21 -10.03 -11.03
C THR A 43 1.59 -10.34 -10.49
N ASP A 44 2.12 -9.37 -9.74
CA ASP A 44 3.38 -9.48 -9.03
C ASP A 44 3.11 -9.91 -7.58
N ILE A 45 3.90 -10.85 -7.07
CA ILE A 45 3.84 -11.25 -5.66
C ILE A 45 5.15 -10.83 -4.99
N VAL A 46 5.05 -9.98 -3.97
CA VAL A 46 6.20 -9.49 -3.22
C VAL A 46 6.17 -10.04 -1.80
N HIS A 47 7.22 -10.74 -1.39
CA HIS A 47 7.43 -11.14 0.00
C HIS A 47 8.30 -10.09 0.67
N PHE A 48 7.76 -9.35 1.63
CA PHE A 48 8.38 -8.18 2.23
C PHE A 48 8.41 -8.28 3.75
N GLU A 49 9.60 -8.33 4.34
CA GLU A 49 9.80 -8.18 5.78
C GLU A 49 9.62 -6.71 6.17
N LEU A 50 8.49 -6.39 6.79
CA LEU A 50 8.17 -5.03 7.19
C LEU A 50 8.92 -4.67 8.49
N ARG A 51 9.81 -3.68 8.42
CA ARG A 51 10.62 -3.23 9.57
C ARG A 51 10.14 -1.90 10.13
N GLU A 52 9.77 -0.97 9.28
CA GLU A 52 9.29 0.35 9.67
C GLU A 52 8.31 0.89 8.62
N ILE A 53 7.45 1.82 9.02
CA ILE A 53 6.51 2.49 8.12
C ILE A 53 6.78 3.99 8.19
N GLY A 54 7.02 4.58 7.03
CA GLY A 54 7.06 6.02 6.81
C GLY A 54 5.84 6.50 6.02
N GLU A 55 5.61 7.80 6.05
CA GLU A 55 4.65 8.47 5.15
C GLU A 55 5.39 9.53 4.35
N ARG A 56 5.18 9.55 3.03
CA ARG A 56 5.52 10.68 2.19
C ARG A 56 4.31 11.59 2.09
N SER A 57 4.38 12.73 2.77
CA SER A 57 3.44 13.83 2.57
C SER A 57 3.71 14.50 1.22
N GLN A 58 2.66 15.05 0.59
CA GLN A 58 2.78 15.88 -0.60
C GLN A 58 3.23 17.29 -0.16
N ASP A 59 4.50 17.42 0.24
CA ASP A 59 5.02 18.64 0.91
C ASP A 59 5.50 19.72 -0.08
N ASN A 60 5.18 19.62 -1.37
CA ASN A 60 5.46 20.71 -2.30
C ASN A 60 4.50 20.74 -3.51
N PRO A 61 3.60 21.73 -3.62
CA PRO A 61 2.66 21.86 -4.75
C PRO A 61 3.32 22.31 -6.07
N VAL A 62 4.64 22.49 -6.09
CA VAL A 62 5.40 22.80 -7.32
C VAL A 62 5.73 21.53 -8.11
N ASP A 63 5.77 20.38 -7.44
CA ASP A 63 5.96 19.08 -8.06
C ASP A 63 4.64 18.30 -7.94
N ASP A 64 3.70 18.59 -8.84
CA ASP A 64 2.47 17.81 -9.06
C ASP A 64 2.74 16.32 -9.40
N TYR A 65 4.02 15.92 -9.46
CA TYR A 65 4.47 14.56 -9.74
C TYR A 65 4.64 13.68 -8.50
N LEU A 66 4.68 14.24 -7.29
CA LEU A 66 4.91 13.48 -6.06
C LEU A 66 3.60 13.27 -5.28
N GLU A 67 2.94 12.16 -5.55
CA GLU A 67 1.75 11.73 -4.83
C GLU A 67 2.08 11.31 -3.39
N ARG A 68 1.10 11.46 -2.49
CA ARG A 68 1.17 10.89 -1.14
C ARG A 68 1.34 9.38 -1.22
N ALA A 69 2.25 8.84 -0.42
CA ALA A 69 2.54 7.41 -0.40
C ALA A 69 2.88 6.94 1.02
N LEU A 70 2.53 5.70 1.35
CA LEU A 70 3.13 5.00 2.49
C LEU A 70 4.43 4.33 2.02
N LEU A 71 5.47 4.52 2.82
CA LEU A 71 6.79 3.95 2.60
C LEU A 71 6.96 2.78 3.57
N LEU A 72 6.93 1.56 3.07
CA LEU A 72 7.23 0.37 3.85
C LEU A 72 8.74 0.15 3.80
N HIS A 73 9.43 0.39 4.90
CA HIS A 73 10.86 0.12 5.02
C HIS A 73 11.07 -1.31 5.50
N GLY A 74 11.97 -2.03 4.84
CA GLY A 74 12.04 -3.46 4.97
C GLY A 74 13.06 -4.10 4.04
N SER A 75 12.91 -5.39 3.82
CA SER A 75 13.66 -6.11 2.80
C SER A 75 12.75 -7.18 2.25
N GLY A 76 12.82 -7.41 0.95
CA GLY A 76 11.91 -8.34 0.31
C GLY A 76 12.41 -8.85 -1.01
N SER A 77 11.65 -9.78 -1.55
CA SER A 77 11.88 -10.36 -2.87
C SER A 77 10.58 -10.37 -3.65
N ILE A 78 10.65 -10.07 -4.94
CA ILE A 78 9.55 -10.19 -5.87
C ILE A 78 9.64 -11.59 -6.48
N VAL A 79 8.51 -12.29 -6.52
CA VAL A 79 8.30 -13.49 -7.32
C VAL A 79 7.60 -13.05 -8.59
N ASN A 80 8.35 -13.05 -9.69
CA ASN A 80 7.83 -12.65 -11.00
C ASN A 80 6.97 -13.79 -11.60
N GLY A 81 6.25 -13.54 -12.68
CA GLY A 81 5.39 -14.54 -13.35
C GLY A 81 6.07 -15.85 -13.78
N ASP A 82 7.41 -15.87 -13.89
CA ASP A 82 8.23 -17.08 -14.15
C ASP A 82 8.56 -17.90 -12.88
N GLY A 83 8.14 -17.45 -11.70
CA GLY A 83 8.42 -18.09 -10.41
C GLY A 83 9.83 -17.80 -9.85
N GLU A 84 10.61 -16.96 -10.53
CA GLU A 84 11.92 -16.53 -10.04
C GLU A 84 11.77 -15.49 -8.93
N SER A 85 12.42 -15.75 -7.80
CA SER A 85 12.50 -14.82 -6.67
C SER A 85 13.72 -13.92 -6.84
N VAL A 86 13.50 -12.63 -7.07
CA VAL A 86 14.54 -11.62 -7.19
C VAL A 86 14.46 -10.65 -6.01
N PRO A 87 15.59 -10.25 -5.40
CA PRO A 87 15.57 -9.28 -4.32
C PRO A 87 15.05 -7.94 -4.85
N LEU A 88 14.30 -7.22 -4.01
CA LEU A 88 13.91 -5.85 -4.32
C LEU A 88 15.17 -4.99 -4.51
N PRO A 89 15.19 -4.09 -5.52
CA PRO A 89 16.35 -3.24 -5.79
C PRO A 89 16.62 -2.23 -4.66
N GLY A 90 15.66 -2.03 -3.75
CA GLY A 90 15.79 -1.20 -2.57
C GLY A 90 15.12 -1.83 -1.34
N ASP A 91 15.36 -1.19 -0.20
CA ASP A 91 14.81 -1.55 1.11
C ASP A 91 13.48 -0.83 1.43
N THR A 92 12.84 -0.24 0.41
CA THR A 92 11.58 0.49 0.57
C THR A 92 10.58 0.06 -0.49
N TYR A 93 9.36 -0.28 -0.06
CA TYR A 93 8.22 -0.53 -0.93
C TYR A 93 7.19 0.59 -0.77
N GLU A 94 6.75 1.19 -1.88
CA GLU A 94 5.87 2.36 -1.86
C GLU A 94 4.43 1.96 -2.22
N ILE A 95 3.46 2.36 -1.39
CA ILE A 95 2.03 2.25 -1.68
C ILE A 95 1.48 3.66 -1.89
N VAL A 96 1.10 3.97 -3.13
CA VAL A 96 0.47 5.25 -3.48
C VAL A 96 -0.91 5.34 -2.84
N LEU A 97 -1.18 6.44 -2.16
CA LEU A 97 -2.40 6.66 -1.39
C LEU A 97 -3.48 7.44 -2.16
N ASN A 98 -3.17 7.93 -3.37
CA ASN A 98 -4.15 8.66 -4.18
C ASN A 98 -5.33 7.75 -4.56
N GLU A 99 -6.55 8.27 -4.43
CA GLU A 99 -7.80 7.51 -4.66
C GLU A 99 -7.83 6.13 -3.95
N LEU A 100 -7.18 6.03 -2.79
CA LEU A 100 -7.13 4.79 -2.00
C LEU A 100 -8.53 4.38 -1.57
N GLU A 101 -8.90 3.15 -1.89
CA GLU A 101 -10.08 2.49 -1.38
C GLU A 101 -9.69 1.19 -0.68
N ILE A 102 -9.95 1.11 0.62
CA ILE A 102 -9.83 -0.16 1.36
C ILE A 102 -11.09 -1.00 1.12
N GLY A 103 -10.88 -2.25 0.71
CA GLY A 103 -11.91 -3.26 0.59
C GLY A 103 -11.99 -4.14 1.82
N LYS A 104 -11.67 -5.43 1.65
CA LYS A 104 -11.69 -6.41 2.73
C LYS A 104 -10.55 -6.15 3.71
N GLN A 105 -10.87 -6.03 5.01
CA GLN A 105 -9.88 -5.89 6.07
C GLN A 105 -10.20 -6.86 7.20
N ASP A 106 -9.22 -7.69 7.53
CA ASP A 106 -9.21 -8.55 8.71
C ASP A 106 -7.79 -8.65 9.28
N ASP A 107 -7.60 -9.39 10.37
CA ASP A 107 -6.30 -9.41 11.05
C ASP A 107 -5.18 -10.03 10.21
N ARG A 108 -5.52 -10.80 9.17
CA ARG A 108 -4.52 -11.52 8.36
C ARG A 108 -4.39 -11.00 6.94
N GLN A 109 -5.42 -10.34 6.44
CA GLN A 109 -5.48 -9.87 5.07
C GLN A 109 -6.09 -8.47 5.02
N LEU A 110 -5.53 -7.63 4.14
CA LEU A 110 -6.06 -6.33 3.79
C LEU A 110 -5.99 -6.15 2.28
N SER A 111 -7.15 -5.89 1.67
CA SER A 111 -7.26 -5.55 0.25
C SER A 111 -7.47 -4.05 0.12
N LEU A 112 -6.70 -3.43 -0.76
CA LEU A 112 -6.82 -2.01 -1.10
C LEU A 112 -6.64 -1.84 -2.59
N LYS A 113 -7.24 -0.80 -3.15
CA LYS A 113 -7.05 -0.42 -4.55
C LYS A 113 -6.85 1.08 -4.66
N ASN A 114 -6.18 1.49 -5.72
CA ASN A 114 -6.06 2.88 -6.12
C ASN A 114 -6.24 2.99 -7.64
N ASP A 115 -6.06 4.17 -8.22
CA ASP A 115 -6.17 4.40 -9.67
C ASP A 115 -5.17 3.55 -10.49
N ARG A 116 -4.07 3.09 -9.88
CA ARG A 116 -2.98 2.39 -10.57
C ARG A 116 -3.13 0.87 -10.52
N ALA A 117 -3.46 0.31 -9.36
CA ALA A 117 -3.47 -1.13 -9.15
C ALA A 117 -4.36 -1.56 -7.97
N ASP A 118 -4.70 -2.85 -7.97
CA ASP A 118 -5.30 -3.55 -6.85
C ASP A 118 -4.19 -4.26 -6.06
N TYR A 119 -4.27 -4.18 -4.73
CA TYR A 119 -3.29 -4.78 -3.83
C TYR A 119 -4.00 -5.68 -2.81
N THR A 120 -3.43 -6.85 -2.58
CA THR A 120 -3.81 -7.73 -1.48
C THR A 120 -2.59 -7.97 -0.60
N LEU A 121 -2.63 -7.44 0.62
CA LEU A 121 -1.62 -7.66 1.63
C LEU A 121 -2.08 -8.78 2.56
N SER A 122 -1.20 -9.72 2.85
CA SER A 122 -1.47 -10.79 3.80
C SER A 122 -0.24 -11.15 4.60
N ILE A 123 -0.42 -11.64 5.82
CA ILE A 123 0.70 -12.17 6.62
C ILE A 123 1.21 -13.48 5.98
N ASP A 124 2.51 -13.52 5.71
CA ASP A 124 3.21 -14.74 5.30
C ASP A 124 3.40 -15.59 6.57
N LEU A 125 2.52 -16.58 6.75
CA LEU A 125 2.60 -17.47 7.90
C LEU A 125 3.73 -18.49 7.65
N PRO A 126 4.72 -18.61 8.56
CA PRO A 126 5.66 -19.71 8.47
C PRO A 126 4.89 -21.04 8.64
N HIS A 127 5.06 -21.93 7.67
CA HIS A 127 4.56 -23.31 7.70
C HIS A 127 5.23 -24.15 8.79
#